data_AF-A0A0Q5D897-F1
#
_entry.id   AF-A0A0Q5D897-F1
#
_cell.length_a   1.000
_cell.length_b   1.000
_cell.length_c   1.000
_cell.angle_alpha   90.00
_cell.angle_beta   90.00
_cell.angle_gamma   90.00
#
_symmetry.space_group_name_H-M   'P 1'
#
loop_
_entity.id
_entity.type
_entity.pdbx_description
1 polymer ?
#
loop_
_entity_poly.entity_id
_entity_poly.type
_entity_poly.pdbx_seq_one_letter_code
_entity_poly.pdbx_strand_id
1 'polypeptide(L)'
;MVFLFGDRVMVRRDRRRLAAHSRQIAMYVCHVALSISVDDIAASFGRERSTVAHACHLVEDRRDNPAFDDFVSAVERMVTSVFGEADEG
;
A
#
# COMPACT_ATOMS: atom_id res chain seq x y z
N MET A 1 -36.22 -1.85 20.50
CA MET A 1 -35.57 -0.61 20.03
C MET A 1 -34.39 -1.00 19.15
N VAL A 2 -34.30 -0.42 17.97
CA VAL A 2 -33.65 -0.96 16.75
C VAL A 2 -32.13 -0.70 16.71
N PHE A 3 -31.32 -1.74 16.49
CA PHE A 3 -29.86 -1.64 16.19
C PHE A 3 -29.50 -2.00 14.73
N LEU A 4 -30.43 -1.85 13.78
CA LEU A 4 -30.20 -2.22 12.37
C LEU A 4 -29.43 -1.17 11.53
N PHE A 5 -29.01 -0.04 12.11
CA PHE A 5 -28.26 1.01 11.39
C PHE A 5 -26.74 1.03 11.66
N GLY A 6 -26.24 0.31 12.67
CA GLY A 6 -24.82 0.31 13.05
C GLY A 6 -23.93 -0.59 12.20
N ASP A 7 -24.45 -1.74 11.78
CA ASP A 7 -23.67 -2.79 11.12
C ASP A 7 -23.11 -2.35 9.76
N ARG A 8 -23.95 -1.70 8.93
CA ARG A 8 -23.54 -1.22 7.61
C ARG A 8 -22.49 -0.11 7.66
N VAL A 9 -22.48 0.71 8.72
CA VAL A 9 -21.51 1.79 8.90
C VAL A 9 -20.15 1.22 9.29
N MET A 10 -20.12 0.23 10.20
CA MET A 10 -18.91 -0.45 10.63
C MET A 10 -18.24 -1.20 9.47
N VAL A 11 -19.02 -2.00 8.72
CA VAL A 11 -18.52 -2.73 7.54
C VAL A 11 -17.93 -1.79 6.48
N ARG A 12 -18.55 -0.62 6.24
CA ARG A 12 -18.02 0.39 5.32
C ARG A 12 -16.70 0.99 5.82
N ARG A 13 -16.58 1.23 7.13
CA ARG A 13 -15.36 1.78 7.74
C ARG A 13 -14.20 0.79 7.63
N ASP A 14 -14.45 -0.49 7.89
CA ASP A 14 -13.43 -1.53 7.80
C ASP A 14 -12.95 -1.71 6.36
N ARG A 15 -13.88 -1.73 5.39
CA ARG A 15 -13.50 -1.74 3.96
C ARG A 15 -12.65 -0.55 3.56
N ARG A 16 -12.97 0.66 4.06
CA ARG A 16 -12.16 1.87 3.80
C ARG A 16 -10.77 1.76 4.41
N ARG A 17 -10.65 1.22 5.63
CA ARG A 17 -9.36 0.98 6.28
C ARG A 17 -8.53 -0.04 5.51
N LEU A 18 -9.12 -1.17 5.12
CA LEU A 18 -8.46 -2.18 4.30
C LEU A 18 -7.99 -1.61 2.97
N ALA A 19 -8.86 -0.88 2.25
CA ALA A 19 -8.49 -0.24 0.99
C ALA A 19 -7.39 0.83 1.16
N ALA A 20 -7.38 1.55 2.29
CA ALA A 20 -6.30 2.50 2.59
C ALA A 20 -4.99 1.76 2.85
N HIS A 21 -5.03 0.67 3.61
CA HIS A 21 -3.85 -0.15 3.90
C HIS A 21 -3.27 -0.77 2.62
N SER A 22 -4.10 -1.36 1.77
CA SER A 22 -3.66 -1.90 0.48
C SER A 22 -3.02 -0.82 -0.41
N ARG A 23 -3.57 0.41 -0.41
CA ARG A 23 -2.97 1.53 -1.14
C ARG A 23 -1.61 1.94 -0.57
N GLN A 24 -1.45 1.93 0.75
CA GLN A 24 -0.17 2.24 1.38
C GLN A 24 0.91 1.23 0.97
N ILE A 25 0.57 -0.06 0.98
CA ILE A 25 1.48 -1.12 0.53
C ILE A 25 1.81 -0.97 -0.95
N ALA A 26 0.82 -0.69 -1.81
CA ALA A 26 1.06 -0.47 -3.23
C ALA A 26 2.01 0.71 -3.48
N MET A 27 1.80 1.84 -2.79
CA MET A 27 2.68 3.00 -2.88
C MET A 27 4.11 2.67 -2.45
N TYR A 28 4.27 1.96 -1.33
CA TYR A 28 5.58 1.53 -0.83
C TYR A 28 6.29 0.61 -1.83
N VAL A 29 5.62 -0.43 -2.32
CA VAL A 29 6.22 -1.40 -3.26
C VAL A 29 6.58 -0.73 -4.58
N CYS A 30 5.76 0.19 -5.11
CA CYS A 30 6.14 0.98 -6.30
C CYS A 30 7.40 1.82 -6.05
N HIS A 31 7.56 2.38 -4.85
CA HIS A 31 8.73 3.18 -4.53
C HIS A 31 9.98 2.32 -4.31
N VAL A 32 9.88 1.23 -3.56
CA VAL A 32 11.02 0.41 -3.12
C VAL A 32 11.41 -0.62 -4.18
N ALA A 33 10.47 -1.42 -4.67
CA ALA A 33 10.77 -2.52 -5.59
C ALA A 33 10.96 -2.06 -7.04
N LEU A 34 10.29 -0.97 -7.45
CA LEU A 34 10.35 -0.44 -8.82
C LEU A 34 11.13 0.88 -8.93
N SER A 35 11.65 1.42 -7.81
CA SER A 35 12.38 2.70 -7.78
C SER A 35 11.65 3.89 -8.43
N ILE A 36 10.30 3.84 -8.47
CA ILE A 36 9.48 4.94 -9.01
C ILE A 36 9.56 6.12 -8.03
N SER A 37 9.68 7.33 -8.57
CA SER A 37 9.76 8.54 -7.76
C SER A 37 8.46 8.77 -6.97
N VAL A 38 8.58 9.36 -5.77
CA VAL A 38 7.42 9.70 -4.92
C VAL A 38 6.45 10.63 -5.65
N ASP A 39 6.97 11.52 -6.48
CA ASP A 39 6.20 12.48 -7.26
C ASP A 39 5.37 11.80 -8.37
N ASP A 40 5.95 10.84 -9.09
CA ASP A 40 5.23 10.06 -10.12
C ASP A 40 4.16 9.16 -9.50
N ILE A 41 4.46 8.55 -8.34
CA ILE A 41 3.47 7.78 -7.56
C ILE A 41 2.33 8.71 -7.11
N ALA A 42 2.66 9.89 -6.57
CA ALA A 42 1.66 10.85 -6.12
C ALA A 42 0.72 11.27 -7.25
N ALA A 43 1.28 11.60 -8.42
CA ALA A 43 0.51 11.91 -9.62
C ALA A 43 -0.39 10.73 -10.05
N SER A 44 0.16 9.52 -10.10
CA SER A 44 -0.55 8.31 -10.53
C SER A 44 -1.72 7.95 -9.61
N PHE A 45 -1.58 8.19 -8.30
CA PHE A 45 -2.64 7.96 -7.32
C PHE A 45 -3.58 9.15 -7.09
N GLY A 46 -3.32 10.30 -7.72
CA GLY A 46 -4.05 11.55 -7.49
C GLY A 46 -3.96 12.02 -6.04
N ARG A 47 -2.77 11.92 -5.44
CA ARG A 47 -2.48 12.26 -4.04
C ARG A 47 -1.33 13.25 -3.94
N GLU A 48 -1.19 13.84 -2.76
CA GLU A 48 -0.04 14.67 -2.45
C GLU A 48 1.19 13.82 -2.20
N ARG A 49 2.38 14.33 -2.56
CA ARG A 49 3.68 13.71 -2.29
C ARG A 49 3.85 13.33 -0.81
N SER A 50 3.37 14.17 0.10
CA SER A 50 3.35 13.94 1.55
C SER A 50 2.55 12.69 1.93
N THR A 51 1.46 12.39 1.20
CA THR A 51 0.63 11.19 1.44
C THR A 51 1.38 9.92 1.07
N VAL A 52 2.14 9.95 -0.03
CA VAL A 52 2.95 8.80 -0.47
C VAL A 52 4.11 8.59 0.50
N ALA A 53 4.83 9.65 0.87
CA ALA A 53 5.90 9.58 1.87
C ALA A 53 5.38 9.03 3.22
N HIS A 54 4.23 9.53 3.68
CA HIS A 54 3.60 9.04 4.90
C HIS A 54 3.18 7.56 4.78
N ALA A 55 2.66 7.14 3.62
CA ALA A 55 2.35 5.73 3.37
C ALA A 55 3.60 4.85 3.45
N CYS A 56 4.72 5.28 2.87
CA CYS A 56 5.97 4.53 2.95
C CYS A 56 6.45 4.39 4.40
N HIS A 57 6.43 5.47 5.19
CA HIS A 57 6.77 5.41 6.61
C HIS A 57 5.86 4.45 7.39
N LEU A 58 4.54 4.49 7.17
CA LEU A 58 3.61 3.59 7.86
C LEU A 58 3.83 2.11 7.51
N VAL A 59 4.27 1.81 6.29
CA VAL A 59 4.61 0.44 5.90
C VAL A 59 5.93 0.04 6.57
N GLU A 60 6.95 0.88 6.51
CA GLU A 60 8.26 0.64 7.12
C GLU A 60 8.17 0.41 8.63
N ASP A 61 7.49 1.30 9.36
CA ASP A 61 7.24 1.17 10.80
C ASP A 61 6.53 -0.15 11.15
N ARG A 62 5.77 -0.71 10.22
CA ARG A 62 5.04 -1.96 10.43
C ARG A 62 5.87 -3.20 10.07
N ARG A 63 6.96 -3.06 9.32
CA ARG A 63 7.88 -4.17 8.99
C ARG A 63 8.62 -4.70 10.23
N ASP A 64 8.57 -4.01 11.36
CA ASP A 64 8.97 -4.56 12.67
C ASP A 64 8.18 -5.82 13.07
N ASN A 65 7.00 -6.05 12.48
CA ASN A 65 6.25 -7.28 12.65
C ASN A 65 6.68 -8.33 11.60
N PRO A 66 7.27 -9.47 11.99
CA PRO A 66 7.78 -10.46 11.05
C PRO A 66 6.74 -11.00 10.06
N ALA A 67 5.50 -11.23 10.50
CA ALA A 67 4.45 -11.73 9.62
C ALA A 67 4.02 -10.69 8.57
N PHE A 68 4.10 -9.41 8.91
CA PHE A 68 3.83 -8.34 7.95
C PHE A 68 5.01 -8.14 7.00
N ASP A 69 6.24 -8.22 7.51
CA ASP A 69 7.46 -8.14 6.72
C ASP A 69 7.53 -9.27 5.67
N ASP A 70 7.24 -10.51 6.07
CA ASP A 70 7.16 -11.65 5.16
C ASP A 70 6.13 -11.43 4.05
N PHE A 71 4.98 -10.85 4.41
CA PHE A 71 3.92 -10.54 3.45
C PHE A 71 4.37 -9.47 2.45
N VAL A 72 4.94 -8.35 2.91
CA VAL A 72 5.43 -7.28 2.03
C VAL A 72 6.56 -7.81 1.15
N SER A 73 7.50 -8.58 1.70
CA SER A 73 8.59 -9.23 0.97
C SER A 73 8.09 -10.20 -0.11
N ALA A 74 6.97 -10.89 0.11
CA ALA A 74 6.35 -11.70 -0.93
C ALA A 74 5.78 -10.84 -2.05
N VAL A 75 5.13 -9.71 -1.73
CA VAL A 75 4.59 -8.77 -2.73
C VAL A 75 5.71 -8.13 -3.55
N GLU A 76 6.79 -7.68 -2.91
CA GLU A 76 7.98 -7.14 -3.57
C GLU A 76 8.55 -8.13 -4.57
N ARG A 77 8.78 -9.39 -4.16
CA ARG A 77 9.27 -10.45 -5.06
C ARG A 77 8.35 -10.70 -6.25
N MET A 78 7.03 -10.73 -6.02
CA MET A 78 6.06 -10.90 -7.11
C MET A 78 6.15 -9.74 -8.10
N VAL A 79 6.16 -8.50 -7.61
CA VAL A 79 6.26 -7.30 -8.46
C VAL A 79 7.58 -7.31 -9.24
N THR A 80 8.72 -7.56 -8.60
CA THR A 80 10.00 -7.66 -9.31
C THR A 80 10.02 -8.81 -10.31
N SER A 81 9.38 -9.95 -10.06
CA SER A 81 9.30 -11.02 -11.07
C SER A 81 8.44 -10.67 -12.28
N VAL A 82 7.41 -9.83 -12.10
CA VAL A 82 6.47 -9.45 -13.16
C VAL A 82 7.01 -8.28 -13.98
N PHE A 83 7.69 -7.33 -13.33
CA PHE A 83 8.15 -6.09 -13.95
C PHE A 83 9.68 -6.00 -14.11
N GLY A 84 10.46 -6.86 -13.46
CA GLY A 84 11.93 -6.89 -13.52
C GLY A 84 12.49 -7.48 -14.81
N GLU A 85 11.65 -8.09 -15.65
CA GLU A 85 12.01 -8.51 -17.02
C GLU A 85 11.99 -7.32 -18.01
N ALA A 86 11.56 -6.12 -17.59
CA ALA A 86 11.36 -4.96 -18.47
C ALA A 86 12.57 -4.02 -18.57
N ASP A 87 13.70 -4.35 -17.93
CA ASP A 87 14.93 -3.53 -17.92
C ASP A 87 16.12 -4.20 -18.65
N GLU A 88 15.87 -5.20 -19.51
CA GLU A 88 16.84 -5.67 -20.51
C GLU A 88 16.45 -5.15 -21.90
N GLY A 89 16.82 -3.90 -22.20
CA GLY A 89 16.61 -3.26 -23.50
C GLY A 89 17.51 -2.06 -23.75
#